data_AF-A0A1H5CDQ5-F1
#
_entry.id   AF-A0A1H5CDQ5-F1
#
_cell.length_a   1.000
_cell.length_b   1.000
_cell.length_c   1.000
_cell.angle_alpha   90.00
_cell.angle_beta   90.00
_cell.angle_gamma   90.00
#
_symmetry.space_group_name_H-M   'P 1'
#
loop_
_entity.id
_entity.type
_entity.pdbx_description
1 polymer ?
#
loop_
_entity_poly.entity_id
_entity_poly.type
_entity_poly.pdbx_seq_one_letter_code
_entity_poly.pdbx_strand_id
1 'polypeptide(L)'
;MRIIGRPRALVAVVAGALLLAGCGSGPSQVGAAAVVGDRTVSIDQVQALIDKAVREQPYAQKLAAEHKLELLGRTAVTQLVAHELLLQAAEKQGITPNYGQIDAQLAKDPLNGPVPADASNEAQAVSQVVTRSRDHREGLTDTYLAQALAEKLLPNLSVTFDFTTIGSMPDPNTGSALQGDDAKKAALELARQFAADPAAAAKRIGSDVQYEAQLRQQAKQAGRNVDSIPPLSGLGDTVPATQAGALASTPVFGSPAGTVVAVPYPSQDLAGTWFVGVVRQRTDDRAIATERTPELDAATKAAIGMRQLQPLFDELGVRVNKRYGVWDVVGMSVVPNLDSTQGVVLSPGGSGRTQQ
;
A
#
# COMPACT_ATOMS: atom_id res chain seq x y z
N MET A 1 56.53 38.79 58.34
CA MET A 1 55.78 37.97 59.33
C MET A 1 54.57 37.33 58.64
N ARG A 2 54.42 36.00 58.75
CA ARG A 2 53.21 35.13 58.66
C ARG A 2 52.13 35.49 57.62
N ILE A 3 51.96 34.78 56.50
CA ILE A 3 51.40 33.42 56.26
C ILE A 3 49.94 33.21 56.75
N ILE A 4 49.09 32.68 55.84
CA ILE A 4 47.76 32.02 55.98
C ILE A 4 46.54 32.97 56.02
N GLY A 5 45.48 32.82 55.20
CA GLY A 5 45.14 31.77 54.25
C GLY A 5 43.87 32.10 53.43
N ARG A 6 43.81 31.53 52.22
CA ARG A 6 42.59 31.24 51.43
C ARG A 6 42.02 29.87 51.92
N PRO A 7 40.77 29.42 51.65
CA PRO A 7 40.11 29.53 50.34
C PRO A 7 38.55 29.48 50.31
N ARG A 8 38.02 29.45 49.08
CA ARG A 8 36.73 28.89 48.60
C ARG A 8 35.54 29.85 48.44
N ALA A 9 35.37 30.33 47.21
CA ALA A 9 34.14 30.16 46.42
C ALA A 9 34.38 30.70 45.00
N LEU A 10 34.89 29.84 44.14
CA LEU A 10 34.83 29.97 42.69
C LEU A 10 34.04 28.74 42.23
N VAL A 11 32.96 28.96 41.50
CA VAL A 11 32.41 28.13 40.40
C VAL A 11 30.95 28.54 40.20
N ALA A 12 30.62 28.83 38.93
CA ALA A 12 29.30 28.76 38.29
C ALA A 12 28.80 30.08 37.70
N VAL A 13 29.29 30.45 36.50
CA VAL A 13 28.45 30.93 35.37
C VAL A 13 29.22 30.73 34.05
N VAL A 14 29.35 29.50 33.55
CA VAL A 14 29.61 29.23 32.12
C VAL A 14 28.94 27.90 31.74
N ALA A 15 27.63 27.92 31.56
CA ALA A 15 26.88 26.84 30.91
C ALA A 15 25.49 27.37 30.54
N GLY A 16 25.39 28.10 29.43
CA GLY A 16 24.11 28.72 29.03
C GLY A 16 24.01 29.14 27.57
N ALA A 17 24.75 28.50 26.66
CA ALA A 17 24.72 28.86 25.23
C ALA A 17 24.91 27.67 24.27
N LEU A 18 24.50 26.46 24.63
CA LEU A 18 24.62 25.27 23.76
C LEU A 18 23.36 24.37 23.69
N LEU A 19 22.16 24.90 23.96
CA LEU A 19 20.91 24.12 23.92
C LEU A 19 19.87 24.64 22.91
N LEU A 20 20.32 25.27 21.80
CA LEU A 20 19.43 25.69 20.70
C LEU A 20 19.81 25.11 19.33
N ALA A 21 20.63 24.04 19.29
CA ALA A 21 20.83 23.23 18.10
C ALA A 21 20.12 21.88 18.29
N GLY A 22 18.79 21.89 18.23
CA GLY A 22 18.00 20.71 18.54
C GLY A 22 16.56 20.77 18.06
N CYS A 23 16.33 21.14 16.80
CA CYS A 23 15.10 20.88 16.03
C CYS A 23 15.37 21.23 14.56
N GLY A 24 15.69 20.24 13.72
CA GLY A 24 15.79 20.45 12.26
C GLY A 24 16.92 19.70 11.55
N SER A 25 17.40 18.57 12.06
CA SER A 25 18.40 17.72 11.37
C SER A 25 17.77 16.57 10.57
N GLY A 26 16.47 16.65 10.28
CA GLY A 26 15.84 15.81 9.26
C GLY A 26 15.99 16.45 7.88
N PRO A 27 15.92 15.68 6.78
CA PRO A 27 16.01 16.24 5.44
C PRO A 27 15.02 17.39 5.28
N SER A 28 15.49 18.54 4.78
CA SER A 28 14.62 19.69 4.55
C SER A 28 13.51 19.29 3.57
N GLN A 29 12.25 19.56 3.92
CA GLN A 29 11.12 19.49 2.97
C GLN A 29 11.37 20.35 1.72
N VAL A 30 12.24 21.36 1.85
CA VAL A 30 12.72 22.20 0.76
C VAL A 30 13.51 21.33 -0.23
N GLY A 31 12.99 21.19 -1.46
CA GLY A 31 13.63 20.40 -2.51
C GLY A 31 13.25 18.91 -2.53
N ALA A 32 12.49 18.41 -1.53
CA ALA A 32 12.05 17.03 -1.48
C ALA A 32 10.74 16.83 -2.25
N ALA A 33 10.69 15.80 -3.10
CA ALA A 33 9.46 15.27 -3.67
C ALA A 33 8.81 14.24 -2.73
N ALA A 34 9.63 13.47 -2.01
CA ALA A 34 9.22 12.65 -0.88
C ALA A 34 10.38 12.46 0.11
N VAL A 35 10.05 12.16 1.36
CA VAL A 35 11.01 11.76 2.40
C VAL A 35 10.62 10.37 2.90
N VAL A 36 11.59 9.46 2.99
CA VAL A 36 11.41 8.06 3.43
C VAL A 36 12.46 7.80 4.52
N GLY A 37 12.08 7.90 5.79
CA GLY A 37 13.04 7.84 6.90
C GLY A 37 14.08 8.96 6.81
N ASP A 38 15.35 8.58 6.68
CA ASP A 38 16.49 9.46 6.46
C ASP A 38 16.80 9.73 4.98
N ARG A 39 16.14 9.00 4.06
CA ARG A 39 16.32 9.12 2.61
C ARG A 39 15.37 10.17 2.03
N THR A 40 15.83 10.83 0.96
CA THR A 40 15.05 11.87 0.28
C THR A 40 15.00 11.59 -1.22
N VAL A 41 13.79 11.53 -1.75
CA VAL A 41 13.52 11.62 -3.18
C VAL A 41 13.46 13.10 -3.54
N SER A 42 14.41 13.59 -4.34
CA SER A 42 14.48 15.03 -4.67
C SER A 42 13.55 15.41 -5.82
N ILE A 43 13.14 16.68 -5.85
CA ILE A 43 12.40 17.26 -6.98
C ILE A 43 13.23 17.17 -8.26
N ASP A 44 14.55 17.40 -8.18
CA ASP A 44 15.46 17.34 -9.33
C ASP A 44 15.51 15.95 -9.96
N GLN A 45 15.51 14.90 -9.13
CA GLN A 45 15.44 13.51 -9.61
C GLN A 45 14.13 13.26 -10.37
N VAL A 46 13.00 13.76 -9.86
CA VAL A 46 11.71 13.63 -10.54
C VAL A 46 11.68 14.42 -11.85
N GLN A 47 12.21 15.64 -11.87
CA GLN A 47 12.28 16.46 -13.09
C GLN A 47 13.17 15.82 -14.15
N ALA A 48 14.35 15.31 -13.76
CA ALA A 48 15.25 14.62 -14.68
C ALA A 48 14.60 13.40 -15.33
N LEU A 49 13.78 12.64 -14.58
CA LEU A 49 13.01 11.52 -15.13
C LEU A 49 11.93 11.97 -16.11
N ILE A 50 11.19 13.04 -15.80
CA ILE A 50 10.18 13.60 -16.70
C ILE A 50 10.84 14.10 -17.99
N ASP A 51 11.93 14.85 -17.88
CA ASP A 51 12.66 15.38 -19.03
C ASP A 51 13.22 14.25 -19.90
N LYS A 52 13.76 13.21 -19.28
CA LYS A 52 14.21 12.00 -19.99
C LYS A 52 13.04 11.31 -20.70
N ALA A 53 11.92 11.11 -20.00
CA ALA A 53 10.72 10.51 -20.57
C ALA A 53 10.22 11.29 -21.79
N VAL A 54 10.10 12.62 -21.71
CA VAL A 54 9.64 13.46 -22.83
C VAL A 54 10.61 13.41 -24.01
N ARG A 55 11.92 13.30 -23.78
CA ARG A 55 12.89 13.14 -24.87
C ARG A 55 12.79 11.78 -25.56
N GLU A 56 12.57 10.71 -24.80
CA GLU A 56 12.78 9.33 -25.27
C GLU A 56 11.48 8.58 -25.59
N GLN A 57 10.34 8.98 -25.04
CA GLN A 57 9.08 8.23 -25.09
C GLN A 57 7.98 8.99 -25.86
N PRO A 58 7.44 8.45 -26.97
CA PRO A 58 6.37 9.10 -27.74
C PRO A 58 5.12 9.41 -26.90
N TYR A 59 4.73 8.52 -26.00
CA TYR A 59 3.60 8.78 -25.11
C TYR A 59 3.86 9.94 -24.14
N ALA A 60 5.09 10.13 -23.66
CA ALA A 60 5.44 11.27 -22.82
C ALA A 60 5.39 12.60 -23.59
N GLN A 61 5.80 12.60 -24.87
CA GLN A 61 5.69 13.77 -25.75
C GLN A 61 4.23 14.18 -25.95
N LYS A 62 3.33 13.20 -26.12
CA LYS A 62 1.88 13.43 -26.14
C LYS A 62 1.40 14.06 -24.84
N LEU A 63 1.76 13.49 -23.68
CA LEU A 63 1.38 14.05 -22.38
C LEU A 63 1.91 15.48 -22.19
N ALA A 64 3.11 15.79 -22.69
CA ALA A 64 3.65 17.14 -22.69
C ALA A 64 2.79 18.11 -23.53
N ALA A 65 2.43 17.70 -24.75
CA ALA A 65 1.56 18.48 -25.63
C ALA A 65 0.14 18.67 -25.07
N GLU A 66 -0.36 17.71 -24.29
CA GLU A 66 -1.66 17.75 -23.61
C GLU A 66 -1.62 18.43 -22.23
N HIS A 67 -0.46 18.94 -21.79
CA HIS A 67 -0.26 19.51 -20.45
C HIS A 67 -0.59 18.57 -19.28
N LYS A 68 -0.30 17.27 -19.44
CA LYS A 68 -0.56 16.18 -18.48
C LYS A 68 0.70 15.60 -17.82
N LEU A 69 1.78 16.37 -17.72
CA LEU A 69 3.05 15.90 -17.17
C LEU A 69 2.99 15.61 -15.65
N GLU A 70 1.98 16.12 -14.95
CA GLU A 70 1.70 15.78 -13.57
C GLU A 70 1.39 14.30 -13.36
N LEU A 71 0.86 13.60 -14.38
CA LEU A 71 0.70 12.15 -14.34
C LEU A 71 2.06 11.45 -14.23
N LEU A 72 3.03 11.84 -15.06
CA LEU A 72 4.40 11.32 -14.99
C LEU A 72 5.06 11.68 -13.66
N GLY A 73 4.86 12.90 -13.16
CA GLY A 73 5.41 13.33 -11.86
C GLY A 73 4.92 12.49 -10.69
N ARG A 74 3.62 12.23 -10.59
CA ARG A 74 3.04 11.36 -9.54
C ARG A 74 3.56 9.93 -9.62
N THR A 75 3.61 9.37 -10.83
CA THR A 75 4.09 8.01 -11.04
C THR A 75 5.60 7.88 -10.80
N ALA A 76 6.40 8.90 -11.14
CA ALA A 76 7.82 8.94 -10.80
C ALA A 76 8.04 8.95 -9.29
N VAL A 77 7.35 9.81 -8.54
CA VAL A 77 7.42 9.81 -7.07
C VAL A 77 6.98 8.47 -6.49
N THR A 78 5.91 7.88 -7.01
CA THR A 78 5.42 6.55 -6.60
C THR A 78 6.52 5.50 -6.73
N GLN A 79 7.15 5.40 -7.91
CA GLN A 79 8.17 4.38 -8.17
C GLN A 79 9.45 4.61 -7.37
N LEU A 80 9.87 5.86 -7.17
CA LEU A 80 11.05 6.20 -6.38
C LEU A 80 10.84 5.95 -4.88
N VAL A 81 9.66 6.25 -4.34
CA VAL A 81 9.30 5.92 -2.95
C VAL A 81 9.25 4.40 -2.77
N ALA A 82 8.64 3.68 -3.71
CA ALA A 82 8.60 2.22 -3.69
C ALA A 82 10.01 1.60 -3.72
N HIS A 83 10.90 2.14 -4.54
CA HIS A 83 12.31 1.74 -4.59
C HIS A 83 13.00 1.87 -3.22
N GLU A 84 12.93 3.05 -2.59
CA GLU A 84 13.53 3.26 -1.26
C GLU A 84 12.91 2.32 -0.20
N LEU A 85 11.59 2.12 -0.22
CA LEU A 85 10.93 1.18 0.69
C LEU A 85 11.37 -0.27 0.47
N LEU A 86 11.57 -0.69 -0.78
CA LEU A 86 12.05 -2.04 -1.11
C LEU A 86 13.47 -2.26 -0.61
N LEU A 87 14.37 -1.28 -0.77
CA LEU A 87 15.73 -1.38 -0.25
C LEU A 87 15.74 -1.52 1.27
N GLN A 88 14.96 -0.69 1.96
CA GLN A 88 14.82 -0.74 3.43
C GLN A 88 14.20 -2.06 3.90
N ALA A 89 13.17 -2.55 3.20
CA ALA A 89 12.56 -3.84 3.49
C ALA A 89 13.53 -5.00 3.29
N ALA A 90 14.29 -4.97 2.19
CA ALA A 90 15.27 -5.98 1.87
C ALA A 90 16.38 -6.03 2.93
N GLU A 91 16.91 -4.88 3.35
CA GLU A 91 17.91 -4.78 4.42
C GLU A 91 17.35 -5.35 5.74
N LYS A 92 16.17 -4.88 6.17
CA LYS A 92 15.50 -5.36 7.40
C LYS A 92 15.26 -6.86 7.38
N GLN A 93 14.98 -7.41 6.20
CA GLN A 93 14.74 -8.83 6.00
C GLN A 93 16.01 -9.61 5.60
N GLY A 94 17.19 -9.00 5.55
CA GLY A 94 18.42 -9.68 5.12
C GLY A 94 18.32 -10.33 3.74
N ILE A 95 17.59 -9.70 2.82
CA ILE A 95 17.44 -10.11 1.42
C ILE A 95 18.47 -9.35 0.59
N THR A 96 19.26 -10.07 -0.21
CA THR A 96 20.22 -9.46 -1.14
C THR A 96 19.76 -9.63 -2.58
N PRO A 97 19.87 -8.62 -3.46
CA PRO A 97 19.58 -8.76 -4.88
C PRO A 97 20.45 -9.85 -5.53
N ASN A 98 19.86 -10.67 -6.40
CA ASN A 98 20.62 -11.59 -7.24
C ASN A 98 21.12 -10.87 -8.49
N TYR A 99 22.29 -10.24 -8.38
CA TYR A 99 22.87 -9.46 -9.48
C TYR A 99 23.13 -10.28 -10.74
N GLY A 100 23.47 -11.57 -10.62
CA GLY A 100 23.64 -12.44 -11.80
C GLY A 100 22.35 -12.64 -12.58
N GLN A 101 21.22 -12.82 -11.89
CA GLN A 101 19.90 -12.90 -12.54
C GLN A 101 19.47 -11.54 -13.11
N ILE A 102 19.73 -10.45 -12.39
CA ILE A 102 19.42 -9.09 -12.85
C ILE A 102 20.23 -8.76 -14.11
N ASP A 103 21.52 -9.09 -14.15
CA ASP A 103 22.39 -8.91 -15.32
C ASP A 103 21.91 -9.73 -16.52
N ALA A 104 21.50 -10.98 -16.30
CA ALA A 104 20.97 -11.83 -17.35
C ALA A 104 19.64 -11.31 -17.93
N GLN A 105 18.79 -10.68 -17.10
CA GLN A 105 17.57 -10.02 -17.56
C GLN A 105 17.87 -8.71 -18.26
N LEU A 106 18.79 -7.91 -17.73
CA LEU A 106 19.22 -6.64 -18.32
C LEU A 106 19.85 -6.86 -19.71
N ALA A 107 20.57 -7.95 -19.92
CA ALA A 107 21.12 -8.31 -21.23
C ALA A 107 20.02 -8.53 -22.31
N LYS A 108 18.81 -8.93 -21.91
CA LYS A 108 17.63 -9.02 -22.79
C LYS A 108 16.85 -7.70 -22.88
N ASP A 109 17.15 -6.79 -21.95
CA ASP A 109 16.52 -5.50 -21.70
C ASP A 109 15.00 -5.46 -21.97
N PRO A 110 14.17 -6.12 -21.15
CA PRO A 110 12.72 -6.17 -21.34
C PRO A 110 12.04 -4.80 -21.16
N LEU A 111 12.78 -3.81 -20.65
CA LEU A 111 12.33 -2.43 -20.47
C LEU A 111 12.70 -1.53 -21.65
N ASN A 112 13.44 -2.06 -22.64
CA ASN A 112 13.74 -1.31 -23.84
C ASN A 112 12.49 -1.15 -24.75
N GLY A 113 12.47 -0.04 -25.50
CA GLY A 113 11.49 0.23 -26.53
C GLY A 113 10.48 1.33 -26.16
N PRO A 114 9.90 2.00 -27.18
CA PRO A 114 9.01 3.12 -26.96
C PRO A 114 7.65 2.68 -26.43
N VAL A 115 7.02 3.53 -25.62
CA VAL A 115 5.57 3.46 -25.36
C VAL A 115 4.84 4.22 -26.48
N PRO A 116 3.99 3.56 -27.29
CA PRO A 116 3.29 4.20 -28.41
C PRO A 116 2.36 5.32 -27.94
N ALA A 117 2.26 6.42 -28.70
CA ALA A 117 1.41 7.57 -28.37
C ALA A 117 -0.10 7.26 -28.39
N ASP A 118 -0.49 6.20 -29.10
CA ASP A 118 -1.86 5.69 -29.24
C ASP A 118 -2.21 4.58 -28.25
N ALA A 119 -1.38 4.34 -27.23
CA ALA A 119 -1.70 3.40 -26.15
C ALA A 119 -3.07 3.70 -25.52
N SER A 120 -3.93 2.68 -25.48
CA SER A 120 -5.35 2.79 -25.12
C SER A 120 -5.60 2.97 -23.62
N ASN A 121 -4.68 2.49 -22.77
CA ASN A 121 -4.78 2.61 -21.31
C ASN A 121 -3.76 3.63 -20.78
N GLU A 122 -4.26 4.81 -20.37
CA GLU A 122 -3.42 5.91 -19.89
C GLU A 122 -2.63 5.55 -18.63
N ALA A 123 -3.26 4.92 -17.63
CA ALA A 123 -2.58 4.55 -16.39
C ALA A 123 -1.43 3.56 -16.63
N GLN A 124 -1.66 2.54 -17.47
CA GLN A 124 -0.63 1.58 -17.84
C GLN A 124 0.49 2.24 -18.66
N ALA A 125 0.14 3.09 -19.62
CA ALA A 125 1.11 3.77 -20.48
C ALA A 125 2.00 4.73 -19.67
N VAL A 126 1.42 5.52 -18.76
CA VAL A 126 2.15 6.39 -17.82
C VAL A 126 3.11 5.58 -16.96
N SER A 127 2.66 4.46 -16.38
CA SER A 127 3.53 3.58 -15.59
C SER A 127 4.70 3.04 -16.41
N GLN A 128 4.45 2.57 -17.63
CA GLN A 128 5.49 2.05 -18.51
C GLN A 128 6.50 3.13 -18.91
N VAL A 129 6.03 4.33 -19.26
CA VAL A 129 6.91 5.46 -19.60
C VAL A 129 7.90 5.73 -18.46
N VAL A 130 7.41 5.84 -17.22
CA VAL A 130 8.28 6.10 -16.06
C VAL A 130 9.25 4.94 -15.83
N THR A 131 8.77 3.69 -15.84
CA THR A 131 9.63 2.52 -15.63
C THR A 131 10.75 2.42 -16.67
N ARG A 132 10.44 2.68 -17.95
CA ARG A 132 11.44 2.65 -19.05
C ARG A 132 12.34 3.89 -19.09
N SER A 133 11.99 4.95 -18.36
CA SER A 133 12.82 6.16 -18.25
C SER A 133 13.77 6.11 -17.06
N ARG A 134 13.46 5.29 -16.03
CA ARG A 134 14.34 5.03 -14.90
C ARG A 134 15.59 4.24 -15.32
N ASP A 135 16.50 4.05 -14.38
CA ASP A 135 17.56 3.06 -14.54
C ASP A 135 16.94 1.66 -14.62
N HIS A 136 17.22 0.93 -15.71
CA HIS A 136 16.59 -0.37 -15.96
C HIS A 136 17.06 -1.43 -14.94
N ARG A 137 18.31 -1.34 -14.46
CA ARG A 137 18.82 -2.25 -13.42
C ARG A 137 18.08 -2.00 -12.10
N GLU A 138 17.81 -0.75 -11.73
CA GLU A 138 16.98 -0.44 -10.57
C GLU A 138 15.57 -1.05 -10.71
N GLY A 139 14.89 -0.86 -11.85
CA GLY A 139 13.55 -1.41 -12.06
C GLY A 139 13.50 -2.94 -11.98
N LEU A 140 14.52 -3.62 -12.51
CA LEU A 140 14.67 -5.08 -12.39
C LEU A 140 15.00 -5.50 -10.95
N THR A 141 15.80 -4.70 -10.24
CA THR A 141 16.11 -4.92 -8.81
C THR A 141 14.85 -4.80 -7.96
N ASP A 142 14.02 -3.78 -8.20
CA ASP A 142 12.76 -3.56 -7.48
C ASP A 142 11.83 -4.77 -7.63
N THR A 143 11.69 -5.27 -8.87
CA THR A 143 10.88 -6.45 -9.18
C THR A 143 11.41 -7.69 -8.47
N TYR A 144 12.72 -7.90 -8.50
CA TYR A 144 13.37 -9.03 -7.82
C TYR A 144 13.17 -8.96 -6.30
N LEU A 145 13.41 -7.79 -5.68
CA LEU A 145 13.26 -7.60 -4.24
C LEU A 145 11.82 -7.82 -3.78
N ALA A 146 10.84 -7.32 -4.53
CA ALA A 146 9.43 -7.56 -4.22
C ALA A 146 9.10 -9.06 -4.25
N GLN A 147 9.56 -9.80 -5.27
CA GLN A 147 9.37 -11.25 -5.34
C GLN A 147 10.04 -11.98 -4.18
N ALA A 148 11.30 -11.64 -3.88
CA ALA A 148 12.05 -12.25 -2.78
C ALA A 148 11.42 -11.97 -1.41
N LEU A 149 10.86 -10.77 -1.19
CA LEU A 149 10.10 -10.43 0.01
C LEU A 149 8.86 -11.33 0.14
N ALA A 150 8.09 -11.50 -0.94
CA ALA A 150 6.95 -12.40 -0.93
C ALA A 150 7.37 -13.84 -0.62
N GLU A 151 8.39 -14.35 -1.29
CA GLU A 151 8.89 -15.72 -1.08
C GLU A 151 9.34 -15.97 0.37
N LYS A 152 9.96 -14.97 0.99
CA LYS A 152 10.39 -15.07 2.39
C LYS A 152 9.21 -15.03 3.38
N LEU A 153 8.21 -14.19 3.14
CA LEU A 153 7.14 -13.92 4.11
C LEU A 153 5.93 -14.83 3.95
N LEU A 154 5.57 -15.21 2.72
CA LEU A 154 4.37 -15.99 2.41
C LEU A 154 4.22 -17.29 3.22
N PRO A 155 5.27 -18.10 3.46
CA PRO A 155 5.11 -19.36 4.21
C PRO A 155 4.59 -19.18 5.63
N ASN A 156 4.86 -18.04 6.25
CA ASN A 156 4.50 -17.76 7.65
C ASN A 156 3.42 -16.68 7.79
N LEU A 157 3.08 -15.99 6.69
CA LEU A 157 2.12 -14.91 6.70
C LEU A 157 0.69 -15.45 6.76
N SER A 158 -0.04 -15.06 7.79
CA SER A 158 -1.48 -15.30 7.90
C SER A 158 -2.20 -14.09 8.48
N VAL A 159 -3.48 -13.96 8.12
CA VAL A 159 -4.35 -12.92 8.65
C VAL A 159 -5.66 -13.52 9.10
N THR A 160 -6.07 -13.18 10.32
CA THR A 160 -7.42 -13.41 10.81
C THR A 160 -8.21 -12.13 10.63
N PHE A 161 -9.37 -12.18 9.98
CA PHE A 161 -10.21 -10.99 9.79
C PHE A 161 -11.69 -11.33 9.79
N ASP A 162 -12.49 -10.30 10.10
CA ASP A 162 -13.94 -10.32 9.89
C ASP A 162 -14.23 -9.42 8.68
N PHE A 163 -15.23 -9.75 7.88
CA PHE A 163 -15.58 -8.91 6.73
C PHE A 163 -17.03 -8.99 6.33
N THR A 164 -17.45 -7.97 5.60
CA THR A 164 -18.67 -7.93 4.80
C THR A 164 -18.37 -7.29 3.45
N THR A 165 -19.33 -7.32 2.52
CA THR A 165 -19.25 -6.62 1.26
C THR A 165 -20.41 -5.64 1.05
N ILE A 166 -20.15 -4.63 0.21
CA ILE A 166 -21.15 -3.69 -0.28
C ILE A 166 -21.22 -3.81 -1.80
N GLY A 167 -22.45 -3.87 -2.34
CA GLY A 167 -22.72 -3.88 -3.78
C GLY A 167 -22.90 -5.26 -4.41
N SER A 168 -22.62 -6.36 -3.70
CA SER A 168 -22.91 -7.72 -4.19
C SER A 168 -24.34 -8.18 -3.88
N MET A 169 -24.93 -7.68 -2.79
CA MET A 169 -26.25 -8.05 -2.31
C MET A 169 -26.98 -6.81 -1.80
N PRO A 170 -28.33 -6.82 -1.78
CA PRO A 170 -29.09 -5.81 -1.06
C PRO A 170 -28.67 -5.78 0.42
N ASP A 171 -28.47 -4.59 0.96
CA ASP A 171 -28.12 -4.40 2.36
C ASP A 171 -29.25 -4.97 3.25
N PRO A 172 -28.97 -5.85 4.22
CA PRO A 172 -30.02 -6.53 4.98
C PRO A 172 -30.79 -5.60 5.93
N ASN A 173 -30.23 -4.43 6.28
CA ASN A 173 -30.88 -3.48 7.18
C ASN A 173 -31.79 -2.50 6.43
N THR A 174 -31.44 -2.19 5.17
CA THR A 174 -32.12 -1.14 4.39
C THR A 174 -32.81 -1.67 3.13
N GLY A 175 -32.50 -2.88 2.68
CA GLY A 175 -32.93 -3.45 1.40
C GLY A 175 -32.28 -2.80 0.17
N SER A 176 -31.33 -1.87 0.34
CA SER A 176 -30.76 -1.09 -0.75
C SER A 176 -29.71 -1.87 -1.54
N ALA A 177 -29.82 -1.87 -2.87
CA ALA A 177 -28.81 -2.42 -3.79
C ALA A 177 -27.94 -1.30 -4.34
N LEU A 178 -26.83 -1.02 -3.66
CA LEU A 178 -25.89 0.05 -4.03
C LEU A 178 -24.95 -0.39 -5.14
N GLN A 179 -24.56 0.53 -6.03
CA GLN A 179 -23.62 0.29 -7.11
C GLN A 179 -22.70 1.51 -7.33
N GLY A 180 -21.58 1.30 -8.03
CA GLY A 180 -20.68 2.37 -8.44
C GLY A 180 -20.21 3.26 -7.29
N ASP A 181 -20.30 4.58 -7.48
CA ASP A 181 -19.84 5.57 -6.50
C ASP A 181 -20.63 5.52 -5.19
N ASP A 182 -21.90 5.11 -5.21
CA ASP A 182 -22.69 5.00 -3.98
C ASP A 182 -22.27 3.78 -3.15
N ALA A 183 -21.92 2.68 -3.81
CA ALA A 183 -21.30 1.53 -3.13
C ALA A 183 -19.94 1.91 -2.53
N LYS A 184 -19.10 2.66 -3.26
CA LYS A 184 -17.84 3.21 -2.73
C LYS A 184 -18.09 4.04 -1.49
N LYS A 185 -18.95 5.06 -1.58
CA LYS A 185 -19.24 5.96 -0.45
C LYS A 185 -19.75 5.20 0.77
N ALA A 186 -20.66 4.26 0.58
CA ALA A 186 -21.19 3.44 1.68
C ALA A 186 -20.13 2.53 2.30
N ALA A 187 -19.25 1.91 1.50
CA ALA A 187 -18.16 1.10 2.02
C ALA A 187 -17.14 1.92 2.83
N LEU A 188 -16.77 3.10 2.35
CA LEU A 188 -15.87 4.01 3.06
C LEU A 188 -16.48 4.50 4.38
N GLU A 189 -17.78 4.79 4.38
CA GLU A 189 -18.49 5.21 5.58
C GLU A 189 -18.62 4.06 6.59
N LEU A 190 -18.95 2.86 6.13
CA LEU A 190 -19.00 1.67 6.98
C LEU A 190 -17.64 1.38 7.63
N ALA A 191 -16.54 1.55 6.88
CA ALA A 191 -15.20 1.41 7.43
C ALA A 191 -14.92 2.42 8.56
N ARG A 192 -15.36 3.67 8.41
CA ARG A 192 -15.24 4.68 9.48
C ARG A 192 -16.04 4.29 10.73
N GLN A 193 -17.26 3.78 10.53
CA GLN A 193 -18.09 3.29 11.63
C GLN A 193 -17.43 2.12 12.36
N PHE A 194 -16.89 1.14 11.62
CA PHE A 194 -16.17 0.00 12.21
C PHE A 194 -14.91 0.44 12.95
N ALA A 195 -14.18 1.43 12.42
CA ALA A 195 -12.98 1.95 13.06
C ALA A 195 -13.30 2.74 14.34
N ALA A 196 -14.46 3.42 14.39
CA ALA A 196 -14.93 4.15 15.56
C ALA A 196 -15.54 3.24 16.64
N ASP A 197 -16.25 2.19 16.23
CA ASP A 197 -16.93 1.24 17.11
C ASP A 197 -16.74 -0.22 16.64
N PRO A 198 -15.75 -0.94 17.22
CA PRO A 198 -15.51 -2.35 16.91
C PRO A 198 -16.69 -3.28 17.25
N ALA A 199 -17.56 -2.90 18.20
CA ALA A 199 -18.74 -3.69 18.55
C ALA A 199 -19.83 -3.55 17.47
N ALA A 200 -19.97 -2.35 16.89
CA ALA A 200 -20.83 -2.15 15.71
C ALA A 200 -20.37 -3.00 14.53
N ALA A 201 -19.06 -3.15 14.32
CA ALA A 201 -18.51 -4.03 13.30
C ALA A 201 -18.94 -5.49 13.49
N ALA A 202 -18.73 -6.05 14.69
CA ALA A 202 -19.10 -7.44 14.99
C ALA A 202 -20.61 -7.68 14.82
N LYS A 203 -21.45 -6.73 15.26
CA LYS A 203 -22.91 -6.82 15.10
C LYS A 203 -23.32 -6.79 13.63
N ARG A 204 -22.79 -5.84 12.85
CA ARG A 204 -23.10 -5.70 11.42
C ARG A 204 -22.69 -6.94 10.64
N ILE A 205 -21.44 -7.37 10.79
CA ILE A 205 -20.91 -8.53 10.05
C ILE A 205 -21.67 -9.80 10.46
N GLY A 206 -21.98 -9.98 11.75
CA GLY A 206 -22.80 -11.11 12.20
C GLY A 206 -24.21 -11.14 11.58
N SER A 207 -24.83 -9.97 11.39
CA SER A 207 -26.12 -9.85 10.67
C SER A 207 -25.98 -10.24 9.20
N ASP A 208 -24.91 -9.81 8.53
CA ASP A 208 -24.67 -10.10 7.13
C ASP A 208 -24.41 -11.60 6.91
N VAL A 209 -23.65 -12.26 7.81
CA VAL A 209 -23.44 -13.72 7.81
C VAL A 209 -24.76 -14.47 7.96
N GLN A 210 -25.64 -14.04 8.88
CA GLN A 210 -26.95 -14.65 9.05
C GLN A 210 -27.83 -14.50 7.81
N TYR A 211 -27.79 -13.33 7.18
CA TYR A 211 -28.53 -13.06 5.95
C TYR A 211 -28.04 -13.91 4.77
N GLU A 212 -26.72 -14.00 4.58
CA GLU A 212 -26.11 -14.86 3.55
C GLU A 212 -26.53 -16.33 3.75
N ALA A 213 -26.48 -16.84 4.98
CA ALA A 213 -26.90 -18.19 5.31
C ALA A 213 -28.39 -18.43 4.99
N GLN A 214 -29.26 -17.45 5.26
CA GLN A 214 -30.68 -17.51 4.88
C GLN A 214 -30.87 -17.56 3.37
N LEU A 215 -30.16 -16.72 2.60
CA LEU A 215 -30.22 -16.72 1.14
C LEU A 215 -29.79 -18.07 0.55
N ARG A 216 -28.70 -18.66 1.07
CA ARG A 216 -28.23 -19.99 0.66
C ARG A 216 -29.23 -21.09 0.98
N GLN A 217 -29.86 -21.04 2.15
CA GLN A 217 -30.88 -22.00 2.53
C GLN A 217 -32.13 -21.90 1.62
N GLN A 218 -32.56 -20.67 1.28
CA GLN A 218 -33.66 -20.45 0.34
C GLN A 218 -33.32 -20.93 -1.07
N ALA A 219 -32.08 -20.69 -1.55
CA ALA A 219 -31.61 -21.20 -2.83
C ALA A 219 -31.68 -22.74 -2.87
N LYS A 220 -31.19 -23.40 -1.81
CA LYS A 220 -31.25 -24.86 -1.65
C LYS A 220 -32.69 -25.40 -1.69
N GLN A 221 -33.61 -24.76 -0.95
CA GLN A 221 -35.03 -25.15 -0.93
C GLN A 221 -35.71 -24.97 -2.30
N ALA A 222 -35.29 -23.97 -3.07
CA ALA A 222 -35.76 -23.71 -4.42
C ALA A 222 -35.07 -24.58 -5.50
N GLY A 223 -34.19 -25.52 -5.13
CA GLY A 223 -33.42 -26.34 -6.08
C GLY A 223 -32.41 -25.55 -6.90
N ARG A 224 -32.01 -24.35 -6.45
CA ARG A 224 -30.99 -23.50 -7.09
C ARG A 224 -29.59 -23.88 -6.61
N ASN A 225 -28.59 -23.63 -7.45
CA ASN A 225 -27.19 -23.87 -7.09
C ASN A 225 -26.75 -22.89 -5.98
N VAL A 226 -26.40 -23.42 -4.81
CA VAL A 226 -25.95 -22.61 -3.66
C VAL A 226 -24.60 -21.96 -3.92
N ASP A 227 -23.75 -22.58 -4.76
CA ASP A 227 -22.43 -22.06 -5.11
C ASP A 227 -22.50 -20.77 -5.95
N SER A 228 -23.69 -20.42 -6.46
CA SER A 228 -23.93 -19.12 -7.11
C SER A 228 -24.00 -17.96 -6.12
N ILE A 229 -24.06 -18.22 -4.81
CA ILE A 229 -24.00 -17.21 -3.75
C ILE A 229 -22.60 -17.29 -3.15
N PRO A 230 -21.64 -16.46 -3.61
CA PRO A 230 -20.28 -16.47 -3.09
C PRO A 230 -20.26 -16.10 -1.59
N PRO A 231 -19.23 -16.49 -0.84
CA PRO A 231 -19.04 -16.00 0.53
C PRO A 231 -18.75 -14.50 0.48
N LEU A 232 -19.67 -13.71 1.00
CA LEU A 232 -19.65 -12.24 0.94
C LEU A 232 -19.54 -11.62 2.34
N SER A 233 -19.56 -12.45 3.37
CA SER A 233 -19.30 -12.07 4.75
C SER A 233 -18.64 -13.22 5.52
N GLY A 234 -17.88 -12.90 6.57
CA GLY A 234 -17.17 -13.90 7.36
C GLY A 234 -16.70 -13.36 8.71
N LEU A 235 -16.53 -14.26 9.67
CA LEU A 235 -16.10 -13.96 11.04
C LEU A 235 -14.94 -14.88 11.45
N GLY A 236 -13.83 -14.28 11.85
CA GLY A 236 -12.70 -14.98 12.46
C GLY A 236 -11.93 -15.89 11.50
N ASP A 237 -12.12 -15.74 10.19
CA ASP A 237 -11.45 -16.58 9.19
C ASP A 237 -9.96 -16.28 9.21
N THR A 238 -9.17 -17.30 9.55
CA THR A 238 -7.71 -17.23 9.48
C THR A 238 -7.26 -17.75 8.12
N VAL A 239 -6.72 -16.86 7.31
CA VAL A 239 -6.34 -17.14 5.93
C VAL A 239 -4.82 -17.06 5.79
N PRO A 240 -4.14 -18.18 5.50
CA PRO A 240 -2.74 -18.16 5.08
C PRO A 240 -2.59 -17.38 3.78
N ALA A 241 -1.54 -16.56 3.66
CA ALA A 241 -1.33 -15.75 2.46
C ALA A 241 -1.13 -16.61 1.19
N THR A 242 -0.60 -17.82 1.36
CA THR A 242 -0.48 -18.82 0.29
C THR A 242 -1.82 -19.29 -0.26
N GLN A 243 -2.90 -19.20 0.52
CA GLN A 243 -4.26 -19.61 0.11
C GLN A 243 -5.16 -18.43 -0.22
N ALA A 244 -4.74 -17.20 0.08
CA ALA A 244 -5.55 -16.00 -0.08
C ALA A 244 -5.68 -15.51 -1.54
N GLY A 245 -4.88 -16.04 -2.47
CA GLY A 245 -4.87 -15.61 -3.86
C GLY A 245 -4.66 -14.10 -3.98
N ALA A 246 -5.53 -13.41 -4.73
CA ALA A 246 -5.47 -11.97 -4.92
C ALA A 246 -5.71 -11.15 -3.63
N LEU A 247 -6.32 -11.72 -2.58
CA LEU A 247 -6.47 -11.00 -1.30
C LEU A 247 -5.10 -10.73 -0.64
N ALA A 248 -4.09 -11.57 -0.89
CA ALA A 248 -2.74 -11.41 -0.32
C ALA A 248 -2.03 -10.11 -0.77
N SER A 249 -2.45 -9.52 -1.91
CA SER A 249 -1.90 -8.26 -2.40
C SER A 249 -2.69 -7.02 -1.93
N THR A 250 -3.76 -7.22 -1.14
CA THR A 250 -4.62 -6.13 -0.62
C THR A 250 -4.17 -5.64 0.75
N PRO A 251 -4.66 -4.45 1.20
CA PRO A 251 -4.36 -3.93 2.54
C PRO A 251 -4.72 -4.86 3.70
N VAL A 252 -5.58 -5.87 3.51
CA VAL A 252 -5.89 -6.89 4.52
C VAL A 252 -4.60 -7.57 5.00
N PHE A 253 -3.68 -7.88 4.08
CA PHE A 253 -2.41 -8.57 4.38
C PHE A 253 -1.25 -7.64 4.74
N GLY A 254 -1.39 -6.35 4.48
CA GLY A 254 -0.39 -5.32 4.82
C GLY A 254 -0.67 -4.57 6.13
N SER A 255 -1.79 -4.86 6.81
CA SER A 255 -2.25 -4.07 7.96
C SER A 255 -2.05 -4.78 9.30
N PRO A 256 -1.59 -4.09 10.36
CA PRO A 256 -1.67 -4.56 11.74
C PRO A 256 -3.10 -4.88 12.21
N ALA A 257 -3.17 -5.69 13.26
CA ALA A 257 -4.38 -5.97 14.02
C ALA A 257 -5.09 -4.68 14.49
N GLY A 258 -6.42 -4.73 14.50
CA GLY A 258 -7.30 -3.60 14.81
C GLY A 258 -7.56 -2.68 13.63
N THR A 259 -6.86 -2.82 12.50
CA THR A 259 -7.10 -1.98 11.32
C THR A 259 -8.40 -2.36 10.63
N VAL A 260 -9.17 -1.35 10.21
CA VAL A 260 -10.30 -1.51 9.31
C VAL A 260 -9.88 -1.13 7.89
N VAL A 261 -10.24 -1.95 6.91
CA VAL A 261 -9.96 -1.70 5.49
C VAL A 261 -11.26 -1.66 4.69
N ALA A 262 -11.34 -0.74 3.74
CA ALA A 262 -12.36 -0.78 2.70
C ALA A 262 -11.72 -0.59 1.33
N VAL A 263 -11.90 -1.59 0.45
CA VAL A 263 -11.26 -1.67 -0.86
C VAL A 263 -12.19 -2.33 -1.88
N PRO A 264 -12.03 -2.09 -3.19
CA PRO A 264 -12.67 -2.90 -4.22
C PRO A 264 -12.33 -4.37 -4.03
N TYR A 265 -13.32 -5.24 -4.20
CA TYR A 265 -13.10 -6.68 -4.06
C TYR A 265 -12.12 -7.14 -5.15
N PRO A 266 -11.05 -7.90 -4.82
CA PRO A 266 -9.99 -8.24 -5.77
C PRO A 266 -10.39 -9.45 -6.65
N SER A 267 -11.58 -9.39 -7.26
CA SER A 267 -12.06 -10.38 -8.24
C SER A 267 -12.81 -9.68 -9.36
N GLN A 268 -12.54 -10.09 -10.60
CA GLN A 268 -13.25 -9.56 -11.77
C GLN A 268 -14.72 -9.99 -11.78
N ASP A 269 -15.03 -11.18 -11.25
CA ASP A 269 -16.40 -11.70 -11.17
C ASP A 269 -17.29 -10.90 -10.21
N LEU A 270 -16.66 -10.14 -9.30
CA LEU A 270 -17.32 -9.27 -8.32
C LEU A 270 -16.98 -7.79 -8.56
N ALA A 271 -16.73 -7.41 -9.82
CA ALA A 271 -16.50 -6.01 -10.19
C ALA A 271 -17.62 -5.09 -9.65
N GLY A 272 -17.23 -3.97 -9.05
CA GLY A 272 -18.17 -3.04 -8.40
C GLY A 272 -18.51 -3.39 -6.94
N THR A 273 -18.13 -4.58 -6.46
CA THR A 273 -18.22 -4.94 -5.05
C THR A 273 -17.09 -4.29 -4.25
N TRP A 274 -17.42 -3.83 -3.05
CA TRP A 274 -16.46 -3.36 -2.06
C TRP A 274 -16.35 -4.35 -0.91
N PHE A 275 -15.12 -4.69 -0.54
CA PHE A 275 -14.78 -5.41 0.68
C PHE A 275 -14.63 -4.42 1.83
N VAL A 276 -15.26 -4.68 2.98
CA VAL A 276 -15.06 -3.94 4.23
C VAL A 276 -14.72 -4.94 5.32
N GLY A 277 -13.50 -4.86 5.87
CA GLY A 277 -13.02 -5.85 6.82
C GLY A 277 -12.26 -5.27 8.00
N VAL A 278 -12.27 -6.00 9.10
CA VAL A 278 -11.54 -5.71 10.34
C VAL A 278 -10.45 -6.76 10.51
N VAL A 279 -9.19 -6.33 10.47
CA VAL A 279 -8.05 -7.20 10.73
C VAL A 279 -8.01 -7.53 12.21
N ARG A 280 -8.25 -8.78 12.59
CA ARG A 280 -8.21 -9.26 13.98
C ARG A 280 -6.81 -9.61 14.40
N GLN A 281 -6.06 -10.27 13.52
CA GLN A 281 -4.70 -10.70 13.78
C GLN A 281 -3.91 -10.76 12.47
N ARG A 282 -2.61 -10.46 12.54
CA ARG A 282 -1.64 -10.71 11.48
C ARG A 282 -0.43 -11.38 12.10
N THR A 283 0.02 -12.50 11.53
CA THR A 283 1.22 -13.23 11.98
C THR A 283 2.13 -13.48 10.79
N ASP A 284 3.43 -13.42 11.00
CA ASP A 284 4.48 -13.75 10.02
C ASP A 284 5.62 -14.60 10.62
N ASP A 285 5.41 -15.13 11.82
CA ASP A 285 6.39 -15.87 12.63
C ASP A 285 6.19 -17.38 12.63
N ARG A 286 5.03 -17.86 12.15
CA ARG A 286 4.67 -19.28 12.18
C ARG A 286 4.01 -19.73 10.89
N ALA A 287 4.54 -20.80 10.30
CA ALA A 287 3.90 -21.49 9.20
C ALA A 287 2.56 -22.08 9.63
N ILE A 288 1.52 -21.84 8.85
CA ILE A 288 0.25 -22.55 8.96
C ILE A 288 0.31 -23.74 8.01
N ALA A 289 0.01 -24.94 8.53
CA ALA A 289 -0.03 -26.14 7.71
C ALA A 289 -1.13 -25.99 6.64
N THR A 290 -0.73 -25.99 5.38
CA THR A 290 -1.64 -25.95 4.23
C THR A 290 -1.48 -27.25 3.44
N GLU A 291 -2.59 -27.91 3.11
CA GLU A 291 -2.56 -29.18 2.36
C GLU A 291 -1.94 -29.03 0.96
N ARG A 292 -2.09 -27.84 0.35
CA ARG A 292 -1.42 -27.42 -0.89
C ARG A 292 -1.10 -25.94 -0.85
N THR A 293 0.11 -25.60 -1.31
CA THR A 293 0.50 -24.22 -1.63
C THR A 293 0.37 -24.05 -3.13
N PRO A 294 -0.60 -23.28 -3.64
CA PRO A 294 -0.68 -22.97 -5.06
C PRO A 294 0.59 -22.22 -5.49
N GLU A 295 1.10 -22.54 -6.67
CA GLU A 295 2.20 -21.80 -7.26
C GLU A 295 1.68 -20.44 -7.72
N LEU A 296 2.24 -19.37 -7.16
CA LEU A 296 1.92 -18.00 -7.55
C LEU A 296 2.86 -17.56 -8.67
N ASP A 297 2.30 -16.93 -9.69
CA ASP A 297 3.10 -16.34 -10.77
C ASP A 297 3.96 -15.17 -10.25
N ALA A 298 4.97 -14.81 -11.04
CA ALA A 298 5.96 -13.80 -10.68
C ALA A 298 5.37 -12.40 -10.45
N ALA A 299 4.30 -12.02 -11.16
CA ALA A 299 3.65 -10.73 -11.00
C ALA A 299 2.81 -10.69 -9.72
N THR A 300 2.09 -11.77 -9.42
CA THR A 300 1.35 -11.94 -8.18
C THR A 300 2.30 -11.91 -6.97
N LYS A 301 3.43 -12.62 -7.03
CA LYS A 301 4.48 -12.53 -5.99
C LYS A 301 4.98 -11.11 -5.79
N ALA A 302 5.32 -10.40 -6.87
CA ALA A 302 5.79 -9.02 -6.77
C ALA A 302 4.72 -8.10 -6.12
N ALA A 303 3.45 -8.23 -6.50
CA ALA A 303 2.36 -7.45 -5.92
C ALA A 303 2.17 -7.74 -4.42
N ILE A 304 2.30 -9.01 -4.00
CA ILE A 304 2.25 -9.39 -2.59
C ILE A 304 3.45 -8.81 -1.83
N GLY A 305 4.65 -8.88 -2.40
CA GLY A 305 5.86 -8.30 -1.80
C GLY A 305 5.75 -6.80 -1.61
N MET A 306 5.25 -6.09 -2.62
CA MET A 306 4.94 -4.66 -2.54
C MET A 306 3.95 -4.35 -1.43
N ARG A 307 2.92 -5.20 -1.22
CA ARG A 307 1.98 -5.03 -0.12
C ARG A 307 2.67 -5.11 1.25
N GLN A 308 3.74 -5.89 1.38
CA GLN A 308 4.48 -6.00 2.65
C GLN A 308 5.28 -4.74 3.01
N LEU A 309 5.36 -3.75 2.11
CA LEU A 309 5.98 -2.46 2.40
C LEU A 309 5.04 -1.52 3.18
N GLN A 310 3.74 -1.83 3.25
CA GLN A 310 2.75 -0.98 3.89
C GLN A 310 3.09 -0.64 5.37
N PRO A 311 3.51 -1.58 6.23
CA PRO A 311 3.92 -1.25 7.60
C PRO A 311 5.15 -0.32 7.68
N LEU A 312 6.08 -0.43 6.72
CA LEU A 312 7.29 0.40 6.68
C LEU A 312 6.96 1.86 6.38
N PHE A 313 5.84 2.14 5.71
CA PHE A 313 5.44 3.50 5.41
C PHE A 313 5.24 4.34 6.68
N ASP A 314 4.56 3.76 7.67
CA ASP A 314 4.34 4.39 8.98
C ASP A 314 5.62 4.38 9.82
N GLU A 315 6.35 3.26 9.83
CA GLU A 315 7.59 3.08 10.58
C GLU A 315 8.67 4.11 10.18
N LEU A 316 8.80 4.37 8.88
CA LEU A 316 9.77 5.30 8.32
C LEU A 316 9.24 6.74 8.23
N GLY A 317 7.98 6.99 8.62
CA GLY A 317 7.37 8.31 8.58
C GLY A 317 7.41 8.93 7.18
N VAL A 318 7.03 8.14 6.16
CA VAL A 318 7.09 8.58 4.76
C VAL A 318 6.17 9.78 4.54
N ARG A 319 6.71 10.81 3.88
CA ARG A 319 6.00 12.06 3.58
C ARG A 319 6.13 12.38 2.11
N VAL A 320 5.01 12.57 1.43
CA VAL A 320 4.98 12.99 0.02
C VAL A 320 4.79 14.50 -0.06
N ASN A 321 5.50 15.16 -0.95
CA ASN A 321 5.29 16.59 -1.16
C ASN A 321 3.91 16.82 -1.79
N LYS A 322 3.11 17.68 -1.14
CA LYS A 322 1.73 18.02 -1.54
C LYS A 322 1.57 18.46 -2.99
N ARG A 323 2.64 18.97 -3.64
CA ARG A 323 2.60 19.32 -5.06
C ARG A 323 2.35 18.13 -5.98
N TYR A 324 2.72 16.92 -5.55
CA TYR A 324 2.51 15.69 -6.30
C TYR A 324 1.18 15.05 -5.90
N GLY A 325 0.77 15.16 -4.65
CA GLY A 325 -0.53 14.70 -4.17
C GLY A 325 -0.43 14.09 -2.78
N VAL A 326 -1.25 13.07 -2.55
CA VAL A 326 -1.29 12.30 -1.29
C VAL A 326 -0.96 10.84 -1.55
N TRP A 327 -0.39 10.16 -0.56
CA TRP A 327 -0.14 8.73 -0.65
C TRP A 327 -1.43 7.94 -0.43
N ASP A 328 -1.80 7.13 -1.42
CA ASP A 328 -2.84 6.12 -1.30
C ASP A 328 -2.23 4.81 -0.81
N VAL A 329 -2.48 4.49 0.46
CA VAL A 329 -2.04 3.23 1.10
C VAL A 329 -2.68 2.01 0.44
N VAL A 330 -3.88 2.15 -0.14
CA VAL A 330 -4.56 1.05 -0.83
C VAL A 330 -3.88 0.76 -2.15
N GLY A 331 -3.73 1.78 -3.00
CA GLY A 331 -3.05 1.64 -4.29
C GLY A 331 -1.52 1.55 -4.20
N MET A 332 -0.91 1.78 -3.02
CA MET A 332 0.54 1.93 -2.82
C MET A 332 1.16 2.92 -3.84
N SER A 333 0.49 4.06 -4.03
CA SER A 333 0.84 5.05 -5.03
C SER A 333 0.46 6.47 -4.65
N VAL A 334 1.01 7.47 -5.34
CA VAL A 334 0.64 8.88 -5.17
C VAL A 334 -0.56 9.21 -6.05
N VAL A 335 -1.62 9.72 -5.43
CA VAL A 335 -2.86 10.15 -6.10
C VAL A 335 -3.07 11.66 -5.93
N PRO A 336 -3.85 12.33 -6.80
CA PRO A 336 -4.01 13.79 -6.75
C PRO A 336 -4.52 14.34 -5.41
N ASN A 337 -5.43 13.62 -4.76
CA ASN A 337 -6.10 14.03 -3.53
C ASN A 337 -6.76 12.81 -2.86
N LEU A 338 -7.31 13.02 -1.66
CA LEU A 338 -7.94 11.97 -0.85
C LEU A 338 -9.16 11.32 -1.53
N ASP A 339 -9.89 12.04 -2.37
CA ASP A 339 -11.06 11.49 -3.08
C ASP A 339 -10.66 10.51 -4.19
N SER A 340 -9.42 10.64 -4.66
CA SER A 340 -8.82 9.80 -5.70
C SER A 340 -8.20 8.51 -5.16
N THR A 341 -8.26 8.25 -3.85
CA THR A 341 -7.75 6.98 -3.30
C THR A 341 -8.62 5.80 -3.74
N GLN A 342 -7.98 4.64 -3.87
CA GLN A 342 -8.64 3.39 -4.21
C GLN A 342 -9.41 2.78 -3.03
N GLY A 343 -9.24 3.31 -1.82
CA GLY A 343 -9.96 2.88 -0.64
C GLY A 343 -9.44 3.55 0.62
N VAL A 344 -9.69 2.93 1.77
CA VAL A 344 -9.20 3.42 3.07
C VAL A 344 -8.63 2.30 3.94
N VAL A 345 -7.67 2.68 4.77
CA VAL A 345 -7.07 1.87 5.83
C VAL A 345 -7.08 2.72 7.10
N LEU A 346 -7.88 2.31 8.08
CA LEU A 346 -8.18 3.10 9.28
C LEU A 346 -7.71 2.36 10.53
N SER A 347 -7.01 3.06 11.42
CA SER A 347 -6.64 2.53 12.73
C SER A 347 -7.85 2.56 13.70
N PRO A 348 -7.84 1.77 14.78
CA PRO A 348 -8.84 1.88 15.84
C PRO A 348 -8.96 3.33 16.35
N GLY A 349 -10.18 3.83 16.51
CA GLY A 349 -10.46 5.21 16.91
C GLY A 349 -10.61 6.20 15.75
N GLY A 350 -10.61 5.73 14.50
CA GLY A 350 -11.01 6.53 13.34
C GLY A 350 -9.97 7.53 12.83
N SER A 351 -8.83 7.71 13.52
CA SER A 351 -7.67 8.37 12.95
C SER A 351 -7.12 7.45 11.84
N GLY A 352 -7.45 7.75 10.59
CA GLY A 352 -6.76 7.15 9.45
C GLY A 352 -5.26 7.28 9.65
N ARG A 353 -4.49 6.24 9.29
CA ARG A 353 -3.03 6.37 9.25
C ARG A 353 -2.74 7.62 8.46
N THR A 354 -2.01 8.55 9.07
CA THR A 354 -1.87 9.93 8.61
C THR A 354 -1.45 9.96 7.14
N GLN A 355 -2.44 10.10 6.25
CA GLN A 355 -2.29 10.41 4.83
C GLN A 355 -1.89 11.88 4.77
N GLN A 356 -0.64 12.20 5.12
CA GLN A 356 -0.10 13.56 5.12
C GLN A 356 0.75 13.84 3.89
#